data_AF-A0A2Z5YZ96-F1
#
_entry.id   AF-A0A2Z5YZ96-F1
#
_cell.length_a   1.000
_cell.length_b   1.000
_cell.length_c   1.000
_cell.angle_alpha   90.00
_cell.angle_beta   90.00
_cell.angle_gamma   90.00
#
_symmetry.space_group_name_H-M   'P 1'
#
loop_
_entity.id
_entity.type
_entity.pdbx_description
1 polymer ?
#
loop_
_entity_poly.entity_id
_entity_poly.type
_entity_poly.pdbx_seq_one_letter_code
_entity_poly.pdbx_strand_id
1 'polypeptide(L)' 'MSAGRRYSPNVDAPTFESVVNTPGLTGATIKPWLQKSHNFPDVMNFAIDPDQIDNLAAYMISLQRSDYVPPI' A
#
# COMPACT_ATOMS: atom_id res chain seq x y z
N MET A 1 21.73 -4.96 17.05
CA MET A 1 20.81 -4.07 16.30
C MET A 1 19.52 -4.83 16.09
N SER A 2 18.45 -4.51 16.82
CA SER A 2 17.15 -5.15 16.60
C SER A 2 16.57 -4.61 15.30
N ALA A 3 16.47 -5.45 14.27
CA ALA A 3 15.75 -5.09 13.05
C ALA A 3 14.30 -4.75 13.43
N GLY A 4 13.89 -3.50 13.24
CA GLY A 4 12.52 -3.07 13.49
C GLY A 4 11.53 -3.95 12.73
N ARG A 5 10.38 -4.24 13.36
CA ARG A 5 9.34 -5.11 12.78
C ARG A 5 8.96 -4.58 11.39
N ARG A 6 9.23 -5.38 10.34
CA ARG A 6 8.98 -5.02 8.93
C ARG A 6 7.51 -5.12 8.50
N TYR A 7 6.61 -5.35 9.45
CA TYR A 7 5.19 -5.65 9.21
C TYR A 7 4.33 -4.93 10.22
N SER A 8 3.09 -4.65 9.83
CA SER A 8 2.07 -4.10 10.71
C SER A 8 1.94 -4.93 12.00
N PRO A 9 1.72 -4.31 13.17
CA PRO A 9 1.37 -5.05 14.38
C PRO A 9 -0.02 -5.69 14.27
N ASN A 10 -0.88 -5.19 13.37
CA ASN A 10 -2.12 -5.86 12.99
C ASN A 10 -1.80 -7.01 12.04
N VAL A 11 -2.04 -8.24 12.50
CA VAL A 11 -1.78 -9.48 11.75
C VAL A 11 -2.67 -9.65 10.53
N ASP A 12 -3.85 -9.01 10.52
CA ASP A 12 -4.80 -9.07 9.41
C ASP A 12 -4.52 -7.99 8.36
N ALA A 13 -3.55 -7.09 8.60
CA ALA A 13 -3.20 -6.07 7.64
C ALA A 13 -2.44 -6.67 6.45
N PRO A 14 -2.88 -6.43 5.21
CA PRO A 14 -2.19 -6.94 4.03
C PRO A 14 -0.80 -6.30 3.90
N THR A 15 0.16 -7.05 3.36
CA THR A 15 1.44 -6.46 2.91
C THR A 15 1.22 -5.66 1.64
N PHE A 16 2.12 -4.73 1.32
CA PHE A 16 2.04 -4.01 0.06
C PHE A 16 2.12 -4.95 -1.15
N GLU A 17 2.96 -5.98 -1.09
CA GLU A 17 3.05 -7.01 -2.14
C GLU A 17 1.69 -7.68 -2.38
N SER A 18 0.96 -8.01 -1.31
CA SER A 18 -0.36 -8.63 -1.45
C SER A 18 -1.39 -7.69 -2.04
N VAL A 19 -1.33 -6.39 -1.72
CA VAL A 19 -2.20 -5.37 -2.30
C VAL A 19 -1.90 -5.23 -3.79
N VAL A 20 -0.64 -4.95 -4.16
CA VAL A 20 -0.29 -4.51 -5.52
C VAL A 20 -0.37 -5.60 -6.56
N ASN A 21 -0.28 -6.86 -6.15
CA ASN A 21 -0.45 -8.03 -7.02
C ASN A 21 -1.91 -8.46 -7.17
N THR A 22 -2.87 -7.69 -6.65
CA THR A 22 -4.29 -7.87 -6.95
C THR A 22 -4.52 -7.66 -8.46
N PRO A 23 -5.19 -8.59 -9.17
CA PRO A 23 -5.48 -8.44 -10.59
C PRO A 23 -6.16 -7.11 -10.92
N GLY A 24 -5.63 -6.40 -11.92
CA GLY A 24 -6.16 -5.10 -12.36
C GLY A 24 -5.68 -3.88 -11.56
N LEU A 25 -4.87 -4.06 -10.50
CA LEU A 25 -4.26 -2.94 -9.80
C LEU A 25 -3.12 -2.34 -10.63
N THR A 26 -3.20 -1.03 -10.87
CA THR A 26 -2.21 -0.27 -11.64
C THR A 26 -1.87 1.03 -10.92
N GLY A 27 -0.83 1.73 -11.39
CA GLY A 27 -0.52 3.09 -10.94
C GLY A 27 -1.71 4.05 -11.06
N ALA A 28 -2.53 3.88 -12.10
CA ALA A 28 -3.71 4.71 -12.36
C ALA A 28 -4.86 4.45 -11.37
N THR A 29 -4.94 3.25 -10.77
CA THR A 29 -5.98 2.93 -9.78
C THR A 29 -5.50 3.22 -8.35
N ILE A 30 -4.22 3.03 -8.05
CA ILE A 30 -3.71 3.17 -6.68
C ILE A 30 -3.48 4.63 -6.26
N LYS A 31 -3.05 5.51 -7.17
CA LYS A 31 -2.84 6.94 -6.82
C LYS A 31 -4.13 7.63 -6.38
N PRO A 32 -5.26 7.54 -7.12
CA PRO A 32 -6.52 8.11 -6.67
C PRO A 32 -7.04 7.47 -5.37
N TRP A 33 -6.75 6.18 -5.16
CA TRP A 33 -7.10 5.51 -3.92
C TRP A 33 -6.32 6.09 -2.74
N LEU A 34 -4.98 6.23 -2.82
CA LEU A 34 -4.17 6.84 -1.77
C LEU A 34 -4.56 8.30 -1.47
N GLN A 35 -4.99 9.03 -2.51
CA GLN A 35 -5.47 10.41 -2.35
C GLN A 35 -6.87 10.50 -1.72
N LYS A 36 -7.65 9.42 -1.72
CA LYS A 36 -9.05 9.41 -1.27
C LYS A 36 -9.32 8.38 -0.17
N SER A 37 -8.33 7.59 0.24
CA SER A 37 -8.46 6.49 1.21
C SER A 37 -8.83 6.97 2.61
N HIS A 38 -8.77 8.29 2.84
CA HIS A 38 -9.21 8.99 4.04
C HIS A 38 -10.72 8.86 4.35
N ASN A 39 -11.50 8.19 3.50
CA ASN A 39 -12.97 8.14 3.62
C ASN A 39 -13.55 7.26 4.75
N PHE A 40 -12.74 6.65 5.63
CA PHE A 40 -13.24 5.90 6.80
C PHE A 40 -12.21 5.84 7.95
N PRO A 41 -12.55 6.11 9.22
CA PRO A 41 -13.57 7.01 9.80
C PRO A 41 -13.05 8.46 10.02
N ASP A 42 -13.96 9.41 10.30
CA ASP A 42 -13.75 10.86 10.52
C ASP A 42 -12.63 11.24 11.54
N VAL A 43 -12.11 10.26 12.28
CA VAL A 43 -11.05 10.41 13.30
C VAL A 43 -9.64 10.25 12.72
N MET A 44 -9.49 9.83 11.46
CA MET A 44 -8.17 9.74 10.83
C MET A 44 -7.71 11.11 10.33
N ASN A 45 -7.02 11.87 11.20
CA ASN A 45 -6.26 13.06 10.79
C ASN A 45 -4.94 12.67 10.11
N PHE A 46 -5.04 11.87 9.06
CA PHE A 46 -3.90 11.39 8.29
C PHE A 46 -4.12 11.76 6.83
N ALA A 47 -3.28 12.65 6.31
CA ALA A 47 -3.20 12.97 4.91
C ALA A 47 -1.79 12.65 4.43
N ILE A 48 -1.69 12.04 3.25
CA ILE A 48 -0.41 11.87 2.56
C ILE A 48 -0.20 13.15 1.73
N ASP A 49 0.96 13.78 1.90
CA ASP A 49 1.36 14.89 1.04
C ASP A 49 1.30 14.45 -0.43
N PRO A 50 0.72 15.25 -1.36
CA PRO A 50 0.66 14.90 -2.77
C PRO A 50 1.99 14.42 -3.37
N ASP A 51 3.12 15.02 -3.00
CA ASP A 51 4.43 14.64 -3.50
C ASP A 51 4.88 13.27 -2.96
N GLN A 52 4.38 12.87 -1.80
CA GLN A 52 4.62 11.55 -1.20
C GLN A 52 3.70 10.47 -1.79
N ILE A 53 2.52 10.84 -2.31
CA ILE A 53 1.62 9.89 -2.99
C ILE A 53 2.31 9.28 -4.21
N ASP A 54 2.98 10.10 -5.02
CA ASP A 54 3.67 9.63 -6.22
C ASP A 54 4.83 8.68 -5.88
N ASN A 55 5.63 9.04 -4.88
CA ASN A 55 6.73 8.20 -4.41
C ASN A 55 6.23 6.88 -3.82
N LEU A 56 5.18 6.93 -2.99
CA LEU A 56 4.58 5.75 -2.40
C LEU A 56 3.97 4.84 -3.46
N ALA A 57 3.22 5.40 -4.41
CA ALA A 57 2.65 4.64 -5.51
C ALA A 57 3.74 3.99 -6.37
N ALA A 58 4.82 4.72 -6.70
CA ALA A 58 5.94 4.17 -7.44
C ALA A 58 6.62 3.02 -6.67
N TYR A 59 6.85 3.18 -5.36
CA TYR A 59 7.38 2.12 -4.52
C TYR A 59 6.46 0.89 -4.50
N MET A 60 5.17 1.08 -4.25
CA MET A 60 4.18 -0.01 -4.24
C MET A 60 4.15 -0.75 -5.59
N ILE A 61 4.09 -0.03 -6.72
CA ILE A 61 4.08 -0.64 -8.05
C ILE A 61 5.39 -1.40 -8.34
N SER A 62 6.53 -0.94 -7.81
CA SER A 62 7.81 -1.68 -7.96
C SER A 62 7.81 -3.07 -7.31
N LEU A 63 6.85 -3.35 -6.42
CA LEU A 63 6.68 -4.65 -5.76
C LEU A 63 5.79 -5.61 -6.57
N GLN A 64 5.22 -5.18 -7.69
CA GLN A 64 4.46 -6.05 -8.57
C GLN A 64 5.36 -7.10 -9.22
N ARG A 65 4.85 -8.33 -9.30
CA ARG A 65 5.56 -9.49 -9.82
C ARG A 65 4.61 -10.36 -10.62
N SER A 66 5.00 -10.69 -11.86
CA SER A 66 4.22 -11.58 -12.73
C SER A 66 4.12 -13.01 -12.19
N ASP A 67 5.06 -13.40 -11.32
CA ASP A 67 5.17 -14.71 -10.69
C ASP A 67 4.75 -14.67 -9.21
N TYR A 68 4.00 -13.65 -8.79
CA TYR A 68 3.57 -13.52 -7.40
C TYR A 68 2.68 -14.70 -6.97
N VAL A 69 3.06 -15.35 -5.87
CA VAL A 69 2.27 -16.37 -5.18
C VAL A 69 1.92 -15.82 -3.80
N PRO A 70 0.63 -15.67 -3.46
CA PRO A 70 0.23 -15.26 -2.11
C PRO A 70 0.81 -16.18 -1.04
N PRO A 71 1.26 -15.65 0.10
CA PRO A 71 1.65 -16.48 1.23
C PRO A 71 0.46 -17.33 1.71
N ILE A 72 0.74 -18.60 2.03
CA ILE A 72 -0.22 -19.57 2.59
C ILE A 72 -0.47 -19.34 4.08
#